data_AF-A0A9E3D920-F1
#
_entry.id   AF-A0A9E3D920-F1
#
_cell.length_a   1.000
_cell.length_b   1.000
_cell.length_c   1.000
_cell.angle_alpha   90.00
_cell.angle_beta   90.00
_cell.angle_gamma   90.00
#
_symmetry.space_group_name_H-M   'P 1'
#
loop_
_entity.id
_entity.type
_entity.pdbx_description
1 polymer ?
#
loop_
_entity_poly.entity_id
_entity_poly.type
_entity_poly.pdbx_seq_one_letter_code
_entity_poly.pdbx_strand_id
1 'polypeptide(L)'
;MTDAQTRTRRTYAVANVCAVMVAIVAAAVFAGWIFHIEMLKRIAPGLVAMNPLTALCCLMASVSLMLQHHDPSPRRHRAVALVLSLVIIAAGLSRIIAIWGHLDIGADIWMFRASLEGNRMAPQTASGLIIIGMALALLDLEIGRVRPAQVLGLCGGGLAGVALVGYLYSTHALYGLKAYIPIALHTAICFTLLSLGILTVRPNRGFMQVINSPNLGGILSRRVFPMAIIAPIILGWLRLYAQHQHLLDAELGTALLVMTIIVIFTAVIWLTARLINDIEEKSRAAQLRYRAVVE
;
A
#
# COMPACT_ATOMS: atom_id res chain seq x y z
N MET A 1 -20.92 -1.84 23.73
CA MET A 1 -19.57 -1.93 23.09
C MET A 1 -18.87 -0.61 23.29
N THR A 2 -17.64 -0.60 23.79
CA THR A 2 -16.86 0.64 23.92
C THR A 2 -16.43 1.13 22.53
N ASP A 3 -16.26 2.45 22.36
CA ASP A 3 -15.83 3.06 21.09
C ASP A 3 -14.51 2.43 20.57
N ALA A 4 -13.59 2.09 21.48
CA ALA A 4 -12.35 1.38 21.18
C ALA A 4 -12.56 -0.01 20.54
N GLN A 5 -13.47 -0.84 21.07
CA GLN A 5 -13.77 -2.16 20.51
C GLN A 5 -14.36 -2.07 19.09
N THR A 6 -15.19 -1.05 18.86
CA THR A 6 -15.82 -0.81 17.56
C THR A 6 -14.78 -0.44 16.50
N ARG A 7 -13.80 0.40 16.86
CA ARG A 7 -12.70 0.80 15.97
C ARG A 7 -11.78 -0.36 15.60
N THR A 8 -11.38 -1.15 16.59
CA THR A 8 -10.56 -2.35 16.35
C THR A 8 -11.27 -3.31 15.39
N ARG A 9 -12.58 -3.54 15.57
CA ARG A 9 -13.38 -4.38 14.66
C ARG A 9 -13.44 -3.80 13.23
N ARG A 10 -13.57 -2.48 13.08
CA ARG A 10 -13.53 -1.81 11.76
C ARG A 10 -12.18 -1.99 11.08
N THR A 11 -11.08 -1.84 11.81
CA THR A 11 -9.73 -2.00 11.25
C THR A 11 -9.46 -3.44 10.80
N TYR A 12 -9.94 -4.43 11.55
CA TYR A 12 -9.95 -5.83 11.09
C TYR A 12 -10.81 -6.00 9.83
N ALA A 13 -12.00 -5.40 9.79
CA ALA A 13 -12.83 -5.46 8.59
C ALA A 13 -12.13 -4.87 7.36
N VAL A 14 -11.38 -3.78 7.51
CA VAL A 14 -10.55 -3.21 6.42
C VAL A 14 -9.55 -4.23 5.91
N ALA A 15 -8.81 -4.91 6.80
CA ALA A 15 -7.83 -5.93 6.38
C ALA A 15 -8.48 -7.06 5.55
N ASN A 16 -9.65 -7.53 5.97
CA ASN A 16 -10.39 -8.57 5.23
C ASN A 16 -10.93 -8.06 3.89
N VAL A 17 -11.52 -6.86 3.85
CA VAL A 17 -12.03 -6.27 2.61
C VAL A 17 -10.89 -6.08 1.60
N CYS A 18 -9.74 -5.59 2.04
CA CYS A 18 -8.54 -5.49 1.20
C CYS A 18 -8.11 -6.85 0.64
N ALA A 19 -8.00 -7.88 1.50
CA ALA A 19 -7.60 -9.21 1.06
C ALA A 19 -8.60 -9.85 0.08
N VAL A 20 -9.90 -9.70 0.34
CA VAL A 20 -10.97 -10.22 -0.53
C VAL A 20 -10.97 -9.51 -1.88
N MET A 21 -10.83 -8.18 -1.91
CA MET A 21 -10.76 -7.43 -3.17
C MET A 21 -9.56 -7.87 -4.02
N VAL A 22 -8.38 -8.05 -3.40
CA VAL A 22 -7.19 -8.52 -4.10
C VAL A 22 -7.39 -9.95 -4.62
N ALA A 23 -7.99 -10.84 -3.81
CA ALA A 23 -8.29 -12.20 -4.24
C ALA A 23 -9.23 -12.23 -5.46
N ILE A 24 -10.27 -11.39 -5.47
CA ILE A 24 -11.21 -11.27 -6.60
C ILE A 24 -10.47 -10.78 -7.85
N VAL A 25 -9.69 -9.70 -7.75
CA VAL A 25 -8.94 -9.15 -8.90
C VAL A 25 -7.94 -10.16 -9.42
N ALA A 26 -7.17 -10.80 -8.53
CA ALA A 26 -6.17 -11.79 -8.90
C ALA A 26 -6.80 -13.04 -9.56
N ALA A 27 -7.91 -13.55 -9.01
CA ALA A 27 -8.63 -14.67 -9.59
C ALA A 27 -9.25 -14.32 -10.96
N ALA A 28 -9.82 -13.13 -11.10
CA ALA A 28 -10.37 -12.63 -12.36
C ALA A 28 -9.30 -12.54 -13.45
N VAL A 29 -8.13 -11.97 -13.12
CA VAL A 29 -6.98 -11.90 -14.03
C VAL A 29 -6.49 -13.29 -14.42
N PHE A 30 -6.35 -14.19 -13.44
CA PHE A 30 -5.89 -15.56 -13.68
C PHE A 30 -6.86 -16.33 -14.60
N ALA A 31 -8.17 -16.19 -14.37
CA ALA A 31 -9.20 -16.71 -15.26
C ALA A 31 -9.12 -16.07 -16.65
N GLY A 32 -8.82 -14.77 -16.75
CA GLY A 32 -8.57 -14.08 -18.01
C GLY A 32 -7.44 -14.69 -18.84
N TRP A 33 -6.39 -15.20 -18.19
CA TRP A 33 -5.33 -15.96 -18.85
C TRP A 33 -5.77 -17.35 -19.32
N ILE A 34 -6.56 -18.06 -18.52
CA ILE A 34 -7.09 -19.39 -18.88
C ILE A 34 -8.07 -19.31 -20.06
N PHE A 35 -9.01 -18.36 -20.02
CA PHE A 35 -10.08 -18.22 -21.01
C PHE A 35 -9.72 -17.28 -22.16
N HIS A 36 -8.48 -16.77 -22.20
CA HIS A 36 -8.01 -15.80 -23.20
C HIS A 36 -8.86 -14.52 -23.30
N ILE A 37 -9.44 -14.05 -22.20
CA ILE A 37 -10.27 -12.83 -22.14
C ILE A 37 -9.38 -11.62 -21.82
N GLU A 38 -9.10 -10.76 -22.81
CA GLU A 38 -8.22 -9.60 -22.64
C GLU A 38 -8.70 -8.60 -21.58
N MET A 39 -10.01 -8.34 -21.49
CA MET A 39 -10.59 -7.40 -20.53
C MET A 39 -10.35 -7.80 -19.07
N LEU A 40 -10.10 -9.08 -18.81
CA LEU A 40 -9.74 -9.57 -17.47
C LEU A 40 -8.23 -9.45 -17.22
N LYS A 41 -7.39 -9.51 -18.26
CA LYS A 41 -5.93 -9.39 -18.14
C LYS A 41 -5.48 -7.93 -17.97
N ARG A 42 -6.21 -6.97 -18.55
CA ARG A 42 -5.90 -5.52 -18.51
C ARG A 42 -7.17 -4.69 -18.25
N ILE A 43 -7.05 -3.62 -17.45
CA ILE A 43 -8.20 -2.76 -17.08
C ILE A 43 -8.75 -2.00 -18.28
N ALA A 44 -7.89 -1.50 -19.17
CA ALA A 44 -8.28 -0.72 -20.33
C ALA A 44 -7.40 -1.07 -21.55
N PRO A 45 -7.92 -0.90 -22.78
CA PRO A 45 -7.11 -1.01 -24.00
C PRO A 45 -5.89 -0.09 -23.92
N GLY A 46 -4.71 -0.59 -24.30
CA GLY A 46 -3.44 0.15 -24.24
C GLY A 46 -2.70 0.06 -22.89
N LEU A 47 -3.33 -0.43 -21.82
CA LEU A 47 -2.62 -0.73 -20.57
C LEU A 47 -1.92 -2.10 -20.61
N VAL A 48 -0.87 -2.22 -19.79
CA VAL A 48 -0.11 -3.47 -19.61
C VAL A 48 -0.99 -4.53 -18.94
N ALA A 49 -0.98 -5.74 -19.48
CA ALA A 49 -1.66 -6.89 -18.90
C ALA A 49 -0.91 -7.44 -17.69
N MET A 50 -1.62 -7.87 -16.65
CA MET A 50 -0.98 -8.48 -15.46
C MET A 50 -0.27 -9.75 -15.88
N ASN A 51 0.96 -9.94 -15.44
CA ASN A 51 1.60 -11.23 -15.61
C ASN A 51 0.85 -12.31 -14.77
N PRO A 52 0.61 -13.52 -15.33
CA PRO A 52 -0.17 -14.56 -14.65
C PRO A 52 0.50 -15.07 -13.37
N LEU A 53 1.84 -15.10 -13.31
CA LEU A 53 2.57 -15.44 -12.09
C LEU A 53 2.37 -14.38 -11.01
N THR A 54 2.32 -13.10 -11.39
CA THR A 54 1.99 -12.01 -10.46
C THR A 54 0.57 -12.16 -9.93
N ALA A 55 -0.39 -12.50 -10.79
CA ALA A 55 -1.78 -12.74 -10.36
C ALA A 55 -1.85 -13.89 -9.33
N LEU A 56 -1.17 -15.00 -9.60
CA LEU A 56 -1.08 -16.12 -8.67
C LEU A 56 -0.45 -15.70 -7.34
N CYS A 57 0.65 -14.95 -7.37
CA CYS A 57 1.31 -14.46 -6.15
C CYS A 57 0.42 -13.49 -5.35
N CYS A 58 -0.34 -12.61 -6.01
CA CYS A 58 -1.33 -11.74 -5.34
C CYS A 58 -2.46 -12.55 -4.70
N LEU A 59 -2.92 -13.61 -5.36
CA LEU A 59 -3.93 -14.52 -4.80
C LEU A 59 -3.36 -15.24 -3.55
N MET A 60 -2.15 -15.78 -3.65
CA MET A 60 -1.45 -16.41 -2.51
C MET A 60 -1.22 -15.43 -1.35
N ALA A 61 -0.85 -14.18 -1.64
CA ALA A 61 -0.67 -13.13 -0.64
C ALA A 61 -1.99 -12.82 0.09
N SER A 62 -3.09 -12.77 -0.65
CA SER A 62 -4.44 -12.55 -0.10
C SER A 62 -4.86 -13.69 0.82
N VAL A 63 -4.67 -14.94 0.38
CA VAL A 63 -4.94 -16.12 1.21
C VAL A 63 -4.05 -16.14 2.46
N SER A 64 -2.76 -15.84 2.32
CA SER A 64 -1.83 -15.74 3.46
C SER A 64 -2.29 -14.70 4.47
N LEU A 65 -2.74 -13.52 4.03
CA LEU A 65 -3.24 -12.47 4.90
C LEU A 65 -4.55 -12.89 5.60
N MET A 66 -5.49 -13.52 4.90
CA MET A 66 -6.75 -14.02 5.46
C MET A 66 -6.54 -15.12 6.50
N LEU A 67 -5.63 -16.06 6.23
CA LEU A 67 -5.26 -17.13 7.17
C LEU A 67 -4.68 -16.56 8.48
N GLN A 68 -4.00 -15.42 8.38
CA GLN A 68 -3.37 -14.73 9.51
C GLN A 68 -4.27 -13.66 10.16
N HIS A 69 -5.56 -13.60 9.81
CA HIS A 69 -6.48 -12.57 10.31
C HIS A 69 -6.67 -12.59 11.83
N HIS A 70 -6.72 -13.77 12.43
CA HIS A 70 -6.92 -13.93 13.88
C HIS A 70 -5.63 -13.65 14.66
N ASP A 71 -5.73 -13.01 15.82
CA ASP A 71 -4.61 -12.73 16.72
C ASP A 71 -4.83 -13.38 18.10
N PRO A 72 -4.08 -14.45 18.48
CA PRO A 72 -3.07 -15.15 17.70
C PRO A 72 -3.69 -16.08 16.64
N SER A 73 -2.99 -16.26 15.51
CA SER A 73 -3.41 -17.19 14.46
C SER A 73 -3.13 -18.66 14.84
N PRO A 74 -3.99 -19.63 14.46
CA PRO A 74 -3.71 -21.05 14.66
C PRO A 74 -2.38 -21.48 14.04
N ARG A 75 -1.61 -22.37 14.71
CA ARG A 75 -0.29 -22.82 14.24
C ARG A 75 -0.31 -23.35 12.80
N ARG A 76 -1.36 -24.09 12.42
CA ARG A 76 -1.54 -24.61 11.05
C ARG A 76 -1.68 -23.49 10.02
N HIS A 77 -2.52 -22.48 10.31
CA HIS A 77 -2.70 -21.33 9.41
C HIS A 77 -1.41 -20.54 9.25
N ARG A 78 -0.66 -20.34 10.33
CA ARG A 78 0.64 -19.66 10.28
C ARG A 78 1.67 -20.43 9.45
N ALA A 79 1.72 -21.75 9.59
CA ALA A 79 2.61 -22.59 8.78
C ALA A 79 2.28 -22.51 7.29
N VAL A 80 0.99 -22.60 6.93
CA VAL A 80 0.54 -22.46 5.53
C VAL A 80 0.86 -21.06 5.00
N ALA A 81 0.55 -20.02 5.77
CA ALA A 81 0.84 -18.63 5.38
C ALA A 81 2.34 -18.38 5.18
N LEU A 82 3.21 -18.99 6.01
CA LEU A 82 4.66 -18.91 5.85
C LEU A 82 5.12 -19.59 4.55
N VAL A 83 4.61 -20.78 4.24
CA VAL A 83 4.91 -21.47 2.97
C VAL A 83 4.47 -20.63 1.78
N LEU A 84 3.25 -20.09 1.78
CA LEU A 84 2.76 -19.19 0.72
C LEU A 84 3.67 -17.97 0.57
N SER A 85 4.11 -17.38 1.68
CA SER A 85 4.97 -16.20 1.69
C SER A 85 6.37 -16.50 1.13
N LEU A 86 6.95 -17.66 1.47
CA LEU A 86 8.23 -18.11 0.93
C LEU A 86 8.17 -18.35 -0.58
N VAL A 87 7.07 -18.92 -1.08
CA VAL A 87 6.86 -19.10 -2.53
C VAL A 87 6.75 -17.75 -3.26
N ILE A 88 6.05 -16.78 -2.68
CA ILE A 88 5.96 -15.42 -3.25
C ILE A 88 7.34 -14.75 -3.31
N ILE A 89 8.14 -14.86 -2.25
CA ILE A 89 9.51 -14.33 -2.21
C ILE A 89 10.36 -15.01 -3.29
N ALA A 90 10.28 -16.34 -3.40
CA ALA A 90 11.04 -17.10 -4.39
C ALA A 90 10.68 -16.68 -5.83
N ALA A 91 9.39 -16.46 -6.12
CA ALA A 91 8.92 -15.99 -7.43
C ALA A 91 9.43 -14.57 -7.78
N GLY A 92 9.49 -13.67 -6.79
CA GLY A 92 10.09 -12.35 -6.99
C GLY A 92 11.60 -12.45 -7.18
N LEU A 93 12.29 -13.24 -6.35
CA LEU A 93 13.75 -13.38 -6.39
C LEU A 93 14.22 -14.06 -7.69
N SER A 94 13.50 -15.06 -8.19
CA SER A 94 13.81 -15.71 -9.47
C SER A 94 13.83 -14.70 -10.62
N ARG A 95 12.94 -13.69 -10.57
CA ARG A 95 12.92 -12.64 -11.58
C ARG A 95 14.06 -11.65 -11.45
N ILE A 96 14.42 -11.25 -10.23
CA ILE A 96 15.61 -10.40 -10.01
C ILE A 96 16.86 -11.14 -10.49
N ILE A 97 17.03 -12.42 -10.15
CA ILE A 97 18.15 -13.24 -10.63
C ILE A 97 18.15 -13.33 -12.16
N ALA A 98 16.99 -13.50 -12.80
CA ALA A 98 16.90 -13.57 -14.27
C ALA A 98 17.21 -12.23 -14.98
N ILE A 99 17.07 -11.09 -14.29
CA ILE A 99 17.42 -9.77 -14.85
C ILE A 99 18.93 -9.53 -14.78
N TRP A 100 19.55 -9.89 -13.66
CA TRP A 100 20.97 -9.61 -13.39
C TRP A 100 21.91 -10.75 -13.82
N GLY A 101 21.43 -11.98 -13.79
CA GLY A 101 22.13 -13.15 -14.27
C GLY A 101 21.73 -13.49 -15.71
N HIS A 102 22.61 -14.19 -16.42
CA HIS A 102 22.31 -14.73 -17.76
C HIS A 102 21.48 -16.03 -17.72
N LEU A 103 20.92 -16.38 -16.55
CA LEU A 103 20.13 -17.60 -16.36
C LEU A 103 18.64 -17.23 -16.32
N ASP A 104 17.98 -17.29 -17.48
CA ASP A 104 16.53 -17.10 -17.57
C ASP A 104 15.84 -18.39 -17.07
N ILE A 105 15.55 -18.44 -15.76
CA ILE A 105 14.84 -19.57 -15.12
C ILE A 105 13.45 -19.75 -15.75
N GLY A 106 12.89 -18.70 -16.36
CA GLY A 106 11.62 -18.76 -17.09
C GLY A 106 10.43 -19.16 -16.21
N ALA A 107 10.46 -18.89 -14.91
CA ALA A 107 9.35 -19.21 -14.00
C ALA A 107 8.03 -18.54 -14.44
N ASP A 108 8.13 -17.32 -14.97
CA ASP A 108 7.05 -16.56 -15.60
C ASP A 108 6.67 -17.07 -17.00
N ILE A 109 7.55 -17.83 -17.66
CA ILE A 109 7.37 -18.44 -18.99
C ILE A 109 6.75 -19.85 -18.87
N TRP A 110 6.96 -20.54 -17.75
CA TRP A 110 6.47 -21.90 -17.52
C TRP A 110 4.93 -21.95 -17.47
N MET A 111 4.30 -20.92 -16.91
CA MET A 111 2.85 -20.71 -16.96
C MET A 111 2.47 -19.89 -18.21
N PHE A 112 1.79 -20.51 -19.17
CA PHE A 112 1.27 -19.85 -20.39
C PHE A 112 2.33 -19.40 -21.43
N ARG A 113 3.39 -20.20 -21.63
CA ARG A 113 4.48 -19.96 -22.60
C ARG A 113 4.03 -19.46 -23.99
N ALA A 114 2.97 -20.05 -24.54
CA ALA A 114 2.47 -19.74 -25.89
C ALA A 114 1.68 -18.43 -25.98
N SER A 115 1.18 -17.89 -24.86
CA SER A 115 0.26 -16.74 -24.84
C SER A 115 0.87 -15.47 -24.24
N LEU A 116 2.10 -15.54 -23.74
CA LEU A 116 2.72 -14.42 -23.04
C LEU A 116 3.20 -13.31 -23.98
N GLU A 117 3.43 -13.55 -25.28
CA GLU A 117 3.92 -12.54 -26.26
C GLU A 117 5.06 -11.63 -25.73
N GLY A 118 5.91 -12.14 -24.83
CA GLY A 118 6.97 -11.35 -24.19
C GLY A 118 6.58 -10.56 -22.93
N ASN A 119 5.39 -10.80 -22.34
CA ASN A 119 4.93 -10.24 -21.08
C ASN A 119 5.74 -10.79 -19.89
N ARG A 120 6.93 -10.24 -19.73
CA ARG A 120 7.85 -10.54 -18.64
C ARG A 120 7.52 -9.71 -17.41
N MET A 121 7.64 -10.29 -16.22
CA MET A 121 7.38 -9.56 -14.98
C MET A 121 8.31 -8.34 -14.83
N ALA A 122 7.75 -7.16 -14.54
CA ALA A 122 8.54 -5.96 -14.34
C ALA A 122 9.46 -6.08 -13.11
N PRO A 123 10.67 -5.47 -13.12
CA PRO A 123 11.57 -5.49 -11.96
C PRO A 123 10.93 -4.91 -10.70
N GLN A 124 10.12 -3.85 -10.85
CA GLN A 124 9.38 -3.23 -9.75
C GLN A 124 8.33 -4.18 -9.17
N THR A 125 7.67 -4.97 -10.01
CA THR A 125 6.72 -6.00 -9.56
C THR A 125 7.42 -7.08 -8.75
N ALA A 126 8.58 -7.55 -9.21
CA ALA A 126 9.40 -8.52 -8.49
C ALA A 126 9.79 -8.00 -7.09
N SER A 127 10.30 -6.77 -7.01
CA SER A 127 10.63 -6.12 -5.73
C SER A 127 9.41 -5.98 -4.82
N GLY A 128 8.25 -5.61 -5.37
CA GLY A 128 7.00 -5.52 -4.61
C GLY A 128 6.54 -6.87 -4.06
N LEU A 129 6.65 -7.95 -4.84
CA LEU A 129 6.36 -9.32 -4.38
C LEU A 129 7.29 -9.74 -3.23
N ILE A 130 8.59 -9.46 -3.35
CA ILE A 130 9.57 -9.76 -2.30
C ILE A 130 9.19 -9.01 -1.01
N ILE A 131 8.92 -7.70 -1.10
CA ILE A 131 8.58 -6.87 0.07
C ILE A 131 7.28 -7.35 0.73
N ILE A 132 6.23 -7.62 -0.06
CA ILE A 132 4.94 -8.10 0.46
C ILE A 132 5.09 -9.51 1.05
N GLY A 133 5.80 -10.41 0.38
CA GLY A 133 6.06 -11.76 0.86
C GLY A 133 6.84 -11.75 2.18
N MET A 134 7.88 -10.91 2.30
CA MET A 134 8.59 -10.70 3.57
C MET A 134 7.67 -10.14 4.65
N ALA A 135 6.83 -9.14 4.32
CA ALA A 135 5.91 -8.54 5.27
C ALA A 135 4.92 -9.57 5.86
N LEU A 136 4.41 -10.47 5.01
CA LEU A 136 3.52 -11.56 5.42
C LEU A 136 4.23 -12.67 6.21
N ALA A 137 5.48 -13.00 5.85
CA ALA A 137 6.27 -13.99 6.59
C ALA A 137 6.68 -13.49 7.99
N LEU A 138 6.94 -12.19 8.12
CA LEU A 138 7.35 -11.53 9.37
C LEU A 138 6.17 -10.88 10.12
N LEU A 139 4.92 -11.23 9.78
CA LEU A 139 3.72 -10.53 10.27
C LEU A 139 3.61 -10.49 11.81
N ASP A 140 3.94 -11.60 12.47
CA ASP A 140 3.89 -11.74 13.93
C ASP A 140 5.26 -11.50 14.60
N LEU A 141 6.31 -11.12 13.84
CA LEU A 141 7.64 -10.87 14.41
C LEU A 141 7.69 -9.49 15.07
N GLU A 142 8.20 -9.46 16.30
CA GLU A 142 8.40 -8.24 17.08
C GLU A 142 9.88 -8.10 17.44
N ILE A 143 10.54 -7.04 16.97
CA ILE A 143 11.94 -6.74 17.28
C ILE A 143 11.96 -5.48 18.15
N GLY A 144 11.90 -5.67 19.47
CA GLY A 144 11.74 -4.58 20.43
C GLY A 144 10.43 -3.83 20.21
N ARG A 145 10.51 -2.53 19.89
CA ARG A 145 9.34 -1.69 19.56
C ARG A 145 8.98 -1.69 18.07
N VAL A 146 9.86 -2.23 17.21
CA VAL A 146 9.69 -2.20 15.75
C VAL A 146 9.02 -3.47 15.27
N ARG A 147 8.13 -3.32 14.29
CA ARG A 147 7.44 -4.42 13.61
C ARG A 147 7.84 -4.42 12.15
N PRO A 148 8.76 -5.33 11.74
CA PRO A 148 9.25 -5.36 10.36
C PRO A 148 8.14 -5.42 9.32
N ALA A 149 7.06 -6.18 9.59
CA ALA A 149 5.93 -6.28 8.68
C ALA A 149 5.23 -4.94 8.39
N GLN A 150 5.16 -4.03 9.37
CA GLN A 150 4.56 -2.71 9.14
C GLN A 150 5.49 -1.80 8.33
N VAL A 151 6.80 -1.87 8.59
CA VAL A 151 7.80 -1.13 7.80
C VAL A 151 7.79 -1.62 6.35
N LEU A 152 7.83 -2.94 6.15
CA LEU A 152 7.75 -3.56 4.82
C LEU A 152 6.40 -3.26 4.15
N GLY A 153 5.30 -3.28 4.89
CA GLY A 153 3.98 -2.87 4.40
C GLY A 153 3.96 -1.42 3.89
N LEU A 154 4.57 -0.49 4.62
CA LEU A 154 4.75 0.90 4.20
C LEU A 154 5.66 1.01 2.95
N CYS A 155 6.78 0.28 2.91
CA CYS A 155 7.66 0.24 1.73
C CYS A 155 6.95 -0.30 0.49
N GLY A 156 6.20 -1.40 0.62
CA GLY A 156 5.41 -1.98 -0.47
C GLY A 156 4.31 -1.04 -0.95
N GLY A 157 3.66 -0.33 0.00
CA GLY A 157 2.63 0.66 -0.30
C GLY A 157 3.21 1.89 -0.98
N GLY A 158 4.41 2.33 -0.57
CA GLY A 158 5.15 3.42 -1.21
C GLY A 158 5.58 3.07 -2.63
N LEU A 159 6.13 1.87 -2.85
CA LEU A 159 6.50 1.37 -4.19
C LEU A 159 5.28 1.35 -5.12
N ALA A 160 4.14 0.82 -4.64
CA ALA A 160 2.89 0.83 -5.39
C ALA A 160 2.34 2.26 -5.59
N GLY A 161 2.50 3.12 -4.59
CA GLY A 161 2.10 4.53 -4.64
C GLY A 161 2.84 5.31 -5.72
N VAL A 162 4.15 5.10 -5.87
CA VAL A 162 4.94 5.70 -6.96
C VAL A 162 4.37 5.30 -8.33
N ALA A 163 4.02 4.02 -8.49
CA ALA A 163 3.40 3.53 -9.72
C ALA A 163 2.03 4.15 -9.99
N LEU A 164 1.16 4.23 -8.98
CA LEU A 164 -0.16 4.86 -9.10
C LEU A 164 -0.08 6.35 -9.43
N VAL A 165 0.85 7.08 -8.79
CA VAL A 165 1.09 8.50 -9.10
C VAL A 165 1.63 8.65 -10.52
N GLY A 166 2.52 7.76 -10.97
CA GLY A 166 3.01 7.74 -12.35
C GLY A 166 1.88 7.55 -13.37
N TYR A 167 0.92 6.65 -13.08
CA TYR A 167 -0.30 6.50 -13.88
C TYR A 167 -1.19 7.74 -13.85
N LEU A 168 -1.44 8.31 -12.67
CA LEU A 168 -2.30 9.48 -12.50
C LEU A 168 -1.76 10.70 -13.24
N TYR A 169 -0.45 10.89 -13.21
CA TYR A 169 0.22 12.05 -13.82
C TYR A 169 0.38 11.90 -15.34
N SER A 170 -0.07 10.77 -15.91
CA SER A 170 0.01 10.49 -17.36
C SER A 170 1.39 10.81 -17.92
N THR A 171 2.45 10.46 -17.18
CA THR A 171 3.83 10.76 -17.58
C THR A 171 4.25 9.85 -18.72
N HIS A 172 3.74 10.10 -19.93
CA HIS A 172 4.17 9.49 -21.18
C HIS A 172 5.70 9.49 -21.34
N ALA A 173 6.40 10.43 -20.67
CA ALA A 173 7.86 10.52 -20.58
C ALA A 173 8.55 9.32 -19.87
N LEU A 174 7.92 8.62 -18.92
CA LEU A 174 8.51 7.38 -18.35
C LEU A 174 8.40 6.17 -19.28
N TYR A 175 7.48 6.21 -20.25
CA TYR A 175 7.15 5.08 -21.13
C TYR A 175 8.00 5.03 -22.42
N GLY A 176 8.81 6.05 -22.71
CA GLY A 176 9.68 6.12 -23.89
C GLY A 176 11.06 5.46 -23.74
N LEU A 177 11.46 5.10 -22.52
CA LEU A 177 12.72 4.39 -22.27
C LEU A 177 12.54 2.91 -22.59
N LYS A 178 13.20 2.42 -23.66
CA LYS A 178 13.17 1.02 -24.13
C LYS A 178 13.48 -0.06 -23.06
N ALA A 179 13.97 0.33 -21.88
CA ALA A 179 14.30 -0.55 -20.76
C ALA A 179 13.25 -0.56 -19.62
N TYR A 180 12.17 0.22 -19.72
CA TYR A 180 11.16 0.31 -18.67
C TYR A 180 9.94 -0.56 -18.97
N ILE A 181 9.85 -1.74 -18.32
CA ILE A 181 8.62 -2.55 -18.33
C ILE A 181 7.66 -1.94 -17.30
N PRO A 182 6.51 -1.36 -17.70
CA PRO A 182 5.61 -0.73 -16.74
C PRO A 182 4.96 -1.80 -15.87
N ILE A 183 4.86 -1.53 -14.56
CA ILE A 183 3.98 -2.29 -13.67
C ILE A 183 2.54 -2.08 -14.11
N ALA A 184 1.76 -3.15 -14.23
CA ALA A 184 0.36 -3.01 -14.60
C ALA A 184 -0.47 -2.30 -13.51
N LEU A 185 -1.47 -1.52 -13.92
CA LEU A 185 -2.26 -0.68 -13.01
C LEU A 185 -2.97 -1.47 -11.91
N HIS A 186 -3.63 -2.59 -12.24
CA HIS A 186 -4.27 -3.47 -11.24
C HIS A 186 -3.24 -4.10 -10.30
N THR A 187 -2.01 -4.39 -10.73
CA THR A 187 -0.92 -4.85 -9.85
C THR A 187 -0.60 -3.80 -8.80
N ALA A 188 -0.46 -2.54 -9.21
CA ALA A 188 -0.21 -1.44 -8.28
C ALA A 188 -1.35 -1.30 -7.27
N ILE A 189 -2.62 -1.34 -7.73
CA ILE A 189 -3.80 -1.34 -6.85
C ILE A 189 -3.76 -2.52 -5.88
N CYS A 190 -3.47 -3.73 -6.36
CA CYS A 190 -3.37 -4.94 -5.53
C CYS A 190 -2.30 -4.80 -4.44
N PHE A 191 -1.12 -4.28 -4.79
CA PHE A 191 -0.04 -4.07 -3.83
C PHE A 191 -0.40 -3.01 -2.79
N THR A 192 -1.04 -1.91 -3.19
CA THR A 192 -1.55 -0.90 -2.24
C THR A 192 -2.58 -1.51 -1.28
N LEU A 193 -3.52 -2.31 -1.79
CA LEU A 193 -4.52 -2.99 -0.95
C LEU A 193 -3.89 -4.03 -0.01
N LEU A 194 -2.95 -4.85 -0.49
CA LEU A 194 -2.21 -5.81 0.34
C LEU A 194 -1.42 -5.10 1.44
N SER A 195 -0.72 -4.01 1.11
CA SER A 195 0.00 -3.19 2.09
C SER A 195 -0.94 -2.59 3.14
N LEU A 196 -2.10 -2.06 2.74
CA LEU A 196 -3.10 -1.57 3.69
C LEU A 196 -3.63 -2.71 4.57
N GLY A 197 -3.87 -3.89 3.99
CA GLY A 197 -4.27 -5.09 4.71
C GLY A 197 -3.24 -5.53 5.76
N ILE A 198 -1.96 -5.58 5.38
CA ILE A 198 -0.84 -5.91 6.27
C ILE A 198 -0.73 -4.91 7.43
N LEU A 199 -0.89 -3.61 7.16
CA LEU A 199 -0.88 -2.61 8.23
C LEU A 199 -2.04 -2.83 9.19
N THR A 200 -3.25 -3.06 8.67
CA THR A 200 -4.50 -3.08 9.45
C THR A 200 -4.81 -4.42 10.14
N VAL A 201 -4.16 -5.53 9.76
CA VAL A 201 -4.43 -6.88 10.33
C VAL A 201 -3.99 -7.04 11.81
N ARG A 202 -3.16 -6.13 12.32
CA ARG A 202 -2.78 -6.06 13.75
C ARG A 202 -3.03 -4.65 14.30
N PRO A 203 -4.31 -4.27 14.54
CA PRO A 203 -4.69 -2.89 14.88
C PRO A 203 -4.20 -2.42 16.26
N ASN A 204 -3.92 -3.33 17.17
CA ASN A 204 -3.50 -3.02 18.55
C ASN A 204 -1.98 -2.98 18.71
N ARG A 205 -1.23 -2.95 17.60
CA ARG A 205 0.19 -3.27 17.55
C ARG A 205 0.95 -2.24 16.70
N GLY A 206 2.07 -1.71 17.20
CA GLY A 206 3.00 -0.85 16.47
C GLY A 206 2.39 0.45 15.95
N PHE A 207 2.67 0.81 14.70
CA PHE A 207 2.18 2.04 14.05
C PHE A 207 0.65 2.14 14.09
N MET A 208 -0.06 1.03 13.85
CA MET A 208 -1.52 1.01 13.91
C MET A 208 -2.08 1.19 15.31
N GLN A 209 -1.33 0.84 16.37
CA GLN A 209 -1.76 1.09 17.74
C GLN A 209 -1.92 2.60 18.00
N VAL A 210 -1.01 3.42 17.45
CA VAL A 210 -1.08 4.88 17.54
C VAL A 210 -2.28 5.40 16.76
N ILE A 211 -2.44 4.96 15.50
CA ILE A 211 -3.58 5.34 14.64
C ILE A 211 -4.92 4.91 15.23
N ASN A 212 -5.01 3.75 15.89
CA ASN A 212 -6.25 3.24 16.46
C ASN A 212 -6.49 3.76 17.90
N SER A 213 -5.53 4.47 18.48
CA SER A 213 -5.65 4.97 19.85
C SER A 213 -6.80 5.99 19.99
N PRO A 214 -7.50 6.00 21.14
CA PRO A 214 -8.52 7.00 21.44
C PRO A 214 -7.91 8.36 21.79
N ASN A 215 -6.61 8.41 22.05
CA ASN A 215 -5.89 9.59 22.49
C ASN A 215 -5.75 10.63 21.38
N LEU A 216 -5.34 11.84 21.76
CA LEU A 216 -5.05 12.95 20.87
C LEU A 216 -4.17 12.55 19.68
N GLY A 217 -3.10 11.79 19.94
CA GLY A 217 -2.20 11.28 18.91
C GLY A 217 -2.93 10.48 17.83
N GLY A 218 -3.82 9.56 18.20
CA GLY A 218 -4.61 8.80 17.23
C GLY A 218 -5.61 9.65 16.46
N ILE A 219 -6.23 10.65 17.10
CA ILE A 219 -7.14 11.59 16.44
C ILE A 219 -6.37 12.39 15.37
N LEU A 220 -5.22 12.94 15.74
CA LEU A 220 -4.37 13.72 14.82
C LEU A 220 -3.84 12.83 13.69
N SER A 221 -3.32 11.64 13.98
CA SER A 221 -2.81 10.71 12.98
C SER A 221 -3.86 10.37 11.91
N ARG A 222 -5.11 10.07 12.30
CA ARG A 222 -6.19 9.73 11.36
C ARG A 222 -6.62 10.90 10.46
N ARG A 223 -6.32 12.15 10.84
CA ARG A 223 -6.66 13.35 10.07
C ARG A 223 -5.48 13.82 9.22
N VAL A 224 -4.28 13.84 9.80
CA VAL A 224 -3.07 14.39 9.18
C VAL A 224 -2.46 13.44 8.17
N PHE A 225 -2.35 12.13 8.47
CA PHE A 225 -1.70 11.19 7.54
C PHE A 225 -2.39 11.12 6.17
N PRO A 226 -3.73 10.97 6.08
CA PRO A 226 -4.39 10.97 4.78
C PRO A 226 -4.19 12.29 4.03
N MET A 227 -4.27 13.43 4.73
CA MET A 227 -4.09 14.75 4.12
C MET A 227 -2.66 14.96 3.60
N ALA A 228 -1.65 14.53 4.36
CA ALA A 228 -0.24 14.66 4.00
C ALA A 228 0.14 13.82 2.76
N ILE A 229 -0.60 12.75 2.46
CA ILE A 229 -0.39 11.91 1.27
C ILE A 229 -1.24 12.41 0.10
N ILE A 230 -2.52 12.65 0.33
CA ILE A 230 -3.49 12.96 -0.75
C ILE A 230 -3.28 14.37 -1.30
N ALA A 231 -3.01 15.37 -0.44
CA ALA A 231 -2.92 16.75 -0.90
C ALA A 231 -1.75 16.97 -1.89
N PRO A 232 -0.51 16.50 -1.65
CA PRO A 232 0.57 16.65 -2.62
C PRO A 232 0.31 15.93 -3.95
N ILE A 233 -0.36 14.76 -3.91
CA ILE A 233 -0.72 14.02 -5.12
C ILE A 233 -1.72 14.81 -5.98
N ILE A 234 -2.77 15.36 -5.36
CA ILE A 234 -3.76 16.16 -6.08
C ILE A 234 -3.13 17.45 -6.62
N LEU A 235 -2.32 18.14 -5.81
CA LEU A 235 -1.67 19.39 -6.23
C LEU A 235 -0.68 19.16 -7.37
N GLY A 236 0.11 18.08 -7.33
CA GLY A 236 1.02 17.75 -8.42
C GLY A 236 0.27 17.41 -9.71
N TRP A 237 -0.85 16.68 -9.61
CA TRP A 237 -1.73 16.43 -10.76
C TRP A 237 -2.30 17.73 -11.34
N LEU A 238 -2.83 18.62 -10.50
CA LEU A 238 -3.37 19.92 -10.91
C LEU A 238 -2.31 20.80 -11.58
N ARG A 239 -1.08 20.79 -11.03
CA ARG A 239 0.07 21.50 -11.59
C ARG A 239 0.42 20.98 -12.98
N LEU A 240 0.44 19.66 -13.17
CA LEU A 240 0.70 19.07 -14.49
C LEU A 240 -0.41 19.37 -15.48
N TYR A 241 -1.66 19.30 -15.04
CA TYR A 241 -2.82 19.67 -15.85
C TYR A 241 -2.73 21.12 -16.34
N ALA A 242 -2.42 22.07 -15.44
CA ALA A 242 -2.25 23.48 -15.78
C ALA A 242 -1.08 23.71 -16.75
N GLN A 243 0.04 22.98 -16.59
CA GLN A 243 1.18 23.04 -17.51
C GLN A 243 0.79 22.52 -18.91
N HIS A 244 0.07 21.40 -18.99
CA HIS A 244 -0.36 20.82 -20.28
C HIS A 244 -1.32 21.73 -21.05
N GLN A 245 -2.08 22.57 -20.35
CA GLN A 245 -2.97 23.56 -20.95
C GLN A 245 -2.26 24.90 -21.27
N HIS A 246 -0.94 24.97 -21.09
CA HIS A 246 -0.12 26.18 -21.25
C HIS A 246 -0.56 27.36 -20.34
N LEU A 247 -1.25 27.09 -19.22
CA LEU A 247 -1.63 28.13 -18.23
C LEU A 247 -0.48 28.52 -17.30
N LEU A 248 0.46 27.60 -17.05
CA LEU A 248 1.60 27.80 -16.16
C LEU A 248 2.88 27.28 -16.81
N ASP A 249 3.93 28.10 -16.77
CA ASP A 249 5.28 27.64 -17.11
C ASP A 249 5.78 26.60 -16.10
N ALA A 250 6.74 25.77 -16.53
CA ALA A 250 7.23 24.67 -15.71
C ALA A 250 7.82 25.16 -14.37
N GLU A 251 8.61 26.23 -14.40
CA GLU A 251 9.28 26.84 -13.24
C GLU A 251 8.29 27.52 -12.29
N LEU A 252 7.35 28.29 -12.84
CA LEU A 252 6.32 28.95 -12.03
C LEU A 252 5.36 27.92 -11.42
N GLY A 253 5.02 26.87 -12.16
CA GLY A 253 4.20 25.76 -11.67
C GLY A 253 4.87 24.97 -10.53
N THR A 254 6.19 24.71 -10.60
CA THR A 254 6.90 24.07 -9.49
C THR A 254 7.00 25.00 -8.27
N ALA A 255 7.27 26.29 -8.47
CA ALA A 255 7.30 27.27 -7.39
C ALA A 255 5.94 27.36 -6.65
N LEU A 256 4.83 27.47 -7.39
CA LEU A 256 3.48 27.49 -6.82
C LEU A 256 3.15 26.21 -6.06
N LEU A 257 3.53 25.05 -6.61
CA LEU A 257 3.34 23.76 -5.94
C LEU A 257 4.07 23.73 -4.59
N VAL A 258 5.35 24.11 -4.57
CA VAL A 258 6.17 24.13 -3.34
C VAL A 258 5.58 25.10 -2.32
N MET A 259 5.21 26.32 -2.74
CA MET A 259 4.58 27.31 -1.86
C MET A 259 3.24 26.82 -1.30
N THR A 260 2.41 26.18 -2.12
CA THR A 260 1.12 25.61 -1.67
C THR A 260 1.34 24.50 -0.65
N ILE A 261 2.34 23.63 -0.89
CA ILE A 261 2.71 22.57 0.06
C ILE A 261 3.19 23.17 1.39
N ILE A 262 4.01 24.22 1.35
CA ILE A 262 4.48 24.93 2.57
C ILE A 262 3.29 25.50 3.34
N VAL A 263 2.37 26.19 2.67
CA VAL A 263 1.16 26.77 3.30
C VAL A 263 0.30 25.67 3.92
N ILE A 264 0.08 24.56 3.22
CA ILE A 264 -0.70 23.43 3.75
C ILE A 264 0.00 22.81 4.96
N PHE A 265 1.29 22.52 4.89
CA PHE A 265 2.01 21.95 6.04
C PHE A 265 2.00 22.90 7.23
N THR A 266 2.18 24.20 7.00
CA THR A 266 2.12 25.22 8.05
C THR A 266 0.74 25.28 8.67
N ALA A 267 -0.33 25.29 7.86
CA ALA A 267 -1.70 25.28 8.33
C ALA A 267 -2.04 24.01 9.11
N VAL A 268 -1.59 22.84 8.64
CA VAL A 268 -1.77 21.56 9.34
C VAL A 268 -1.05 21.59 10.69
N ILE A 269 0.23 21.99 10.73
CA ILE A 269 1.01 22.11 11.97
C ILE A 269 0.31 23.07 12.94
N TRP A 270 -0.11 24.24 12.46
CA TRP A 270 -0.80 25.24 13.27
C TRP A 270 -2.13 24.74 13.83
N LEU A 271 -2.96 24.10 13.00
CA LEU A 271 -4.22 23.51 13.43
C LEU A 271 -4.00 22.38 14.45
N THR A 272 -2.98 21.55 14.24
CA THR A 272 -2.62 20.51 15.22
C THR A 272 -2.15 21.11 16.54
N ALA A 273 -1.34 22.19 16.51
CA ALA A 273 -0.87 22.87 17.70
C ALA A 273 -2.03 23.50 18.49
N ARG A 274 -2.98 24.17 17.81
CA ARG A 274 -4.19 24.71 18.46
C ARG A 274 -5.03 23.61 19.11
N LEU A 275 -5.26 22.50 18.38
CA LEU A 275 -6.00 21.34 18.92
C LEU A 275 -5.32 20.74 20.14
N ILE A 276 -3.98 20.68 20.17
CA ILE A 276 -3.23 20.21 21.33
C ILE A 276 -3.44 21.15 22.52
N ASN A 277 -3.25 22.45 22.33
CA ASN A 277 -3.40 23.45 23.38
C ASN A 277 -4.82 23.46 23.98
N ASP A 278 -5.86 23.44 23.15
CA ASP A 278 -7.26 23.44 23.61
C ASP A 278 -7.59 22.21 24.49
N ILE A 279 -7.00 21.06 24.15
CA ILE A 279 -7.23 19.81 24.87
C ILE A 279 -6.43 19.76 26.17
N GLU A 280 -5.22 20.31 26.17
CA GLU A 280 -4.39 20.44 27.36
C GLU A 280 -5.03 21.41 28.37
N GLU A 281 -5.55 22.55 27.93
CA GLU A 281 -6.27 23.51 28.77
C GLU A 281 -7.51 22.89 29.44
N LYS A 282 -8.34 22.18 28.66
CA LYS A 282 -9.52 21.48 29.20
C LYS A 282 -9.14 20.41 30.23
N SER A 283 -8.05 19.68 29.98
CA SER A 283 -7.54 18.66 30.89
C SER A 283 -7.05 19.29 32.20
N ARG A 284 -6.34 20.42 32.12
CA ARG A 284 -5.85 21.17 33.27
C ARG A 284 -7.00 21.74 34.11
N ALA A 285 -8.01 22.33 33.48
CA ALA A 285 -9.18 22.87 34.16
C ALA A 285 -9.99 21.78 34.89
N ALA A 286 -10.13 20.59 34.30
CA ALA A 286 -10.80 19.45 34.93
C ALA A 286 -10.02 18.94 36.17
N GLN A 287 -8.69 18.88 36.08
CA GLN A 287 -7.84 18.51 37.23
C GLN A 287 -7.96 19.51 38.38
N LEU A 288 -8.01 20.81 38.09
CA LEU A 288 -8.19 21.85 39.11
C LEU A 288 -9.56 21.77 39.78
N ARG A 289 -10.64 21.54 39.03
CA ARG A 289 -11.99 21.33 39.59
C ARG A 289 -12.06 20.09 40.48
N TYR A 290 -11.39 19.01 40.10
CA TYR A 290 -11.38 17.79 40.92
C TYR A 290 -10.65 18.02 42.26
N ARG A 291 -9.50 18.72 42.25
CA ARG A 291 -8.79 19.06 43.49
C ARG A 291 -9.63 19.92 44.42
N ALA A 292 -10.33 20.93 43.89
CA ALA A 292 -11.18 21.82 44.66
C ALA A 292 -12.44 21.16 45.28
N VAL A 293 -12.80 19.93 44.86
CA VAL A 293 -13.93 19.16 45.43
C VAL A 293 -13.44 18.15 46.47
N VAL A 294 -12.17 17.77 46.43
CA VAL A 294 -11.55 16.78 47.33
C VAL A 294 -10.93 17.43 48.57
N GLU A 295 -10.53 18.70 48.48
CA GLU A 295 -10.18 19.56 49.61
C GLU A 295 -11.41 20.18 50.28
#